data_AF-A0A1H1DDX1-F1
#
_entry.id   AF-A0A1H1DDX1-F1
#
_cell.length_a   1.000
_cell.length_b   1.000
_cell.length_c   1.000
_cell.angle_alpha   90.00
_cell.angle_beta   90.00
_cell.angle_gamma   90.00
#
_symmetry.space_group_name_H-M   'P 1'
#
loop_
_entity.id
_entity.type
_entity.pdbx_description
1 polymer ?
#
loop_
_entity_poly.entity_id
_entity_poly.type
_entity_poly.pdbx_seq_one_letter_code
_entity_poly.pdbx_strand_id
1 'polypeptide(L)'
;MRHTLDVAMESLSTAERRTETVIVGSLLTLGSAIAPVLWIPLVGYAVRAVRSAAESETALPTFEGWDGLLLDGGRATLAAVPLHLPGLVVLRFAVGFDRARLTAPYLFSDLRRGVLPGLDLFVGLLAVVALEIAAGYLSLAVLVAVARRGSLGPGLVATTSEIARDGAFARTSSLAVAVGTVGHVLGGVVAAVPILGGPASAAVSFLAVAVGASVLGGRLSPRGDDDRRDGDVRSPTASSASSASPAPNRGVRD
;
A
#
# COMPACT_ATOMS: atom_id res chain seq x y z
N MET A 1 18.56 35.85 -18.48
CA MET A 1 17.75 35.28 -19.58
C MET A 1 17.98 33.78 -19.77
N ARG A 2 19.22 33.25 -19.70
CA ARG A 2 19.47 31.79 -19.75
C ARG A 2 18.88 31.03 -18.54
N HIS A 3 19.10 31.53 -17.32
CA HIS A 3 18.56 30.94 -16.09
C HIS A 3 17.03 30.78 -16.08
N THR A 4 16.28 31.70 -16.69
CA THR A 4 14.80 31.59 -16.78
C THR A 4 14.34 30.55 -17.79
N LEU A 5 15.13 30.32 -18.85
CA LEU A 5 14.87 29.25 -19.82
C LEU A 5 15.18 27.87 -19.23
N ASP A 6 16.26 27.75 -18.46
CA ASP A 6 16.64 26.48 -17.82
C ASP A 6 15.56 26.01 -16.84
N VAL A 7 15.05 26.92 -15.99
CA VAL A 7 13.95 26.61 -15.06
C VAL A 7 12.65 26.27 -15.80
N ALA A 8 12.34 26.96 -16.89
CA ALA A 8 11.16 26.65 -17.69
C ALA A 8 11.26 25.26 -18.34
N MET A 9 12.42 24.92 -18.91
CA MET A 9 12.66 23.60 -19.51
C MET A 9 12.63 22.47 -18.46
N GLU A 10 13.23 22.68 -17.30
CA GLU A 10 13.17 21.73 -16.16
C GLU A 10 11.70 21.46 -15.77
N SER A 11 10.90 22.53 -15.63
CA SER A 11 9.49 22.43 -15.24
C SER A 11 8.64 21.70 -16.29
N LEU A 12 8.89 21.95 -17.58
CA LEU A 12 8.20 21.29 -18.67
C LEU A 12 8.56 19.80 -18.73
N SER A 13 9.85 19.46 -18.62
CA SER A 13 10.30 18.06 -18.65
C SER A 13 9.75 17.24 -17.48
N THR A 14 9.56 17.88 -16.32
CA THR A 14 8.99 17.25 -15.13
C THR A 14 7.49 17.05 -15.29
N ALA A 15 6.79 18.04 -15.86
CA ALA A 15 5.36 17.95 -16.15
C ALA A 15 5.06 16.89 -17.22
N GLU A 16 5.88 16.81 -18.26
CA GLU A 16 5.77 15.82 -19.34
C GLU A 16 5.95 14.40 -18.79
N ARG A 17 7.01 14.15 -18.03
CA ARG A 17 7.26 12.84 -17.40
C ARG A 17 6.16 12.42 -16.42
N ARG A 18 5.59 13.37 -15.67
CA ARG A 18 4.41 13.11 -14.82
C ARG A 18 3.18 12.74 -15.63
N THR A 19 2.93 13.46 -16.72
CA THR A 19 1.78 13.23 -17.59
C THR A 19 1.90 11.86 -18.27
N GLU A 20 3.07 11.52 -18.79
CA GLU A 20 3.36 10.20 -19.37
C GLU A 20 3.13 9.08 -18.35
N THR A 21 3.63 9.24 -17.12
CA THR A 21 3.43 8.27 -16.03
C THR A 21 1.95 8.03 -15.74
N VAL A 22 1.15 9.09 -15.67
CA VAL A 22 -0.30 8.98 -15.44
C VAL A 22 -0.99 8.31 -16.63
N ILE A 23 -0.65 8.66 -17.87
CA ILE A 23 -1.24 8.06 -19.07
C ILE A 23 -0.92 6.56 -19.13
N VAL A 24 0.36 6.20 -18.97
CA VAL A 24 0.83 4.81 -19.00
C VAL A 24 0.18 4.01 -17.87
N GLY A 25 0.19 4.55 -16.65
CA GLY A 25 -0.45 3.93 -15.49
C GLY A 25 -1.95 3.69 -15.70
N SER A 26 -2.66 4.69 -16.22
CA SER A 26 -4.09 4.59 -16.54
C SER A 26 -4.37 3.53 -17.60
N LEU A 27 -3.56 3.49 -18.66
CA LEU A 27 -3.69 2.51 -19.74
C LEU A 27 -3.42 1.09 -19.23
N LEU A 28 -2.44 0.93 -18.33
CA LEU A 28 -2.15 -0.34 -17.67
C LEU A 28 -3.29 -0.79 -16.77
N THR A 29 -3.84 0.11 -15.97
CA THR A 29 -5.00 -0.17 -15.13
C THR A 29 -6.21 -0.58 -15.97
N LEU A 30 -6.49 0.14 -17.05
CA LEU A 30 -7.56 -0.21 -17.99
C LEU A 30 -7.29 -1.56 -18.66
N GLY A 31 -6.05 -1.77 -19.14
CA GLY A 31 -5.62 -3.03 -19.76
C GLY A 31 -5.71 -4.20 -18.79
N SER A 32 -5.46 -4.00 -17.49
CA SER A 32 -5.52 -5.04 -16.47
C SER A 32 -6.91 -5.65 -16.30
N ALA A 33 -7.97 -4.90 -16.61
CA ALA A 33 -9.34 -5.41 -16.61
C ALA A 33 -9.58 -6.45 -17.73
N ILE A 34 -8.86 -6.32 -18.85
CA ILE A 34 -8.97 -7.22 -20.02
C ILE A 34 -7.94 -8.36 -19.91
N ALA A 35 -6.70 -8.01 -19.56
CA ALA A 35 -5.56 -8.90 -19.48
C ALA A 35 -4.96 -8.82 -18.07
N PRO A 36 -5.35 -9.72 -17.15
CA PRO A 36 -4.91 -9.71 -15.75
C PRO A 36 -3.38 -9.71 -15.58
N VAL A 37 -2.62 -10.20 -16.57
CA VAL A 37 -1.15 -10.15 -16.57
C VAL A 37 -0.59 -8.73 -16.52
N LEU A 38 -1.33 -7.73 -17.03
CA LEU A 38 -0.94 -6.31 -16.98
C LEU A 38 -0.99 -5.72 -15.56
N TRP A 39 -1.52 -6.46 -14.59
CA TRP A 39 -1.45 -6.12 -13.17
C TRP A 39 0.00 -6.14 -12.64
N ILE A 40 0.85 -7.02 -13.16
CA ILE A 40 2.23 -7.20 -12.68
C ILE A 40 3.04 -5.89 -12.70
N PRO A 41 3.15 -5.15 -13.82
CA PRO A 41 3.88 -3.88 -13.83
C PRO A 41 3.24 -2.80 -12.94
N LEU A 42 1.93 -2.85 -12.70
CA LEU A 42 1.25 -1.94 -11.78
C LEU A 42 1.66 -2.19 -10.33
N VAL A 43 1.79 -3.46 -9.93
CA VAL A 43 2.34 -3.84 -8.62
C VAL A 43 3.80 -3.42 -8.50
N GLY A 44 4.60 -3.60 -9.55
CA GLY A 44 5.98 -3.13 -9.59
C GLY A 44 6.10 -1.63 -9.39
N TYR A 45 5.19 -0.86 -10.01
CA TYR A 45 5.11 0.58 -9.80
C TYR A 45 4.79 0.94 -8.35
N ALA A 46 3.85 0.22 -7.73
CA ALA A 46 3.52 0.41 -6.33
C ALA A 46 4.72 0.13 -5.40
N VAL A 47 5.50 -0.93 -5.66
CA VAL A 47 6.77 -1.20 -4.94
C VAL A 47 7.74 -0.02 -5.06
N ARG A 48 7.92 0.52 -6.28
CA ARG A 48 8.78 1.67 -6.53
C ARG A 48 8.28 2.93 -5.82
N ALA A 49 6.97 3.18 -5.83
CA ALA A 49 6.36 4.32 -5.15
C ALA A 49 6.49 4.23 -3.62
N VAL A 50 6.36 3.03 -3.04
CA VAL A 50 6.65 2.79 -1.61
C VAL A 50 8.12 3.10 -1.31
N ARG A 51 9.06 2.63 -2.15
CA ARG A 51 10.49 2.84 -1.95
C ARG A 51 10.88 4.32 -2.05
N SER A 52 10.47 5.01 -3.11
CA SER A 52 10.72 6.44 -3.34
C SER A 52 10.12 7.31 -2.22
N ALA A 53 8.89 7.01 -1.78
CA ALA A 53 8.30 7.71 -0.64
C ALA A 53 9.01 7.41 0.68
N ALA A 54 9.56 6.20 0.85
CA ALA A 54 10.37 5.87 2.02
C ALA A 54 11.68 6.69 2.07
N GLU A 55 12.20 7.07 0.90
CA GLU A 55 13.37 7.93 0.69
C GLU A 55 13.04 9.43 0.76
N SER A 56 11.81 9.80 1.16
CA SER A 56 11.30 11.18 1.28
C SER A 56 11.24 11.97 -0.03
N GLU A 57 11.20 11.28 -1.16
CA GLU A 57 10.94 11.93 -2.44
C GLU A 57 9.45 12.30 -2.58
N THR A 58 9.19 13.57 -2.89
CA THR A 58 7.83 14.10 -3.04
C THR A 58 7.25 13.94 -4.46
N ALA A 59 8.07 13.52 -5.42
CA ALA A 59 7.65 13.32 -6.81
C ALA A 59 7.23 11.87 -7.03
N LEU A 60 6.17 11.65 -7.83
CA LEU A 60 5.83 10.30 -8.27
C LEU A 60 6.96 9.75 -9.15
N PRO A 61 7.40 8.50 -8.94
CA PRO A 61 8.43 7.89 -9.77
C PRO A 61 7.92 7.72 -11.20
N THR A 62 8.85 7.79 -12.18
CA THR A 62 8.54 7.59 -13.60
C THR A 62 8.47 6.10 -13.97
N PHE A 63 7.74 5.80 -15.05
CA PHE A 63 7.69 4.47 -15.68
C PHE A 63 8.94 4.23 -16.55
N GLU A 64 10.12 4.20 -15.92
CA GLU A 64 11.39 3.85 -16.59
C GLU A 64 11.89 2.47 -16.14
N GLY A 65 12.68 1.78 -16.97
CA GLY A 65 13.23 0.46 -16.61
C GLY A 65 12.15 -0.60 -16.39
N TRP A 66 11.43 -0.95 -17.46
CA TRP A 66 10.33 -1.92 -17.47
C TRP A 66 10.73 -3.30 -16.94
N ASP A 67 11.97 -3.70 -17.16
CA ASP A 67 12.54 -4.94 -16.64
C ASP A 67 12.54 -4.97 -15.10
N GLY A 68 13.03 -3.89 -14.47
CA GLY A 68 13.02 -3.75 -13.01
C GLY A 68 11.61 -3.70 -12.44
N LEU A 69 10.69 -2.97 -13.11
CA LEU A 69 9.27 -2.90 -12.74
C LEU A 69 8.61 -4.28 -12.79
N LEU A 70 8.81 -5.03 -13.87
CA LEU A 70 8.23 -6.36 -14.04
C LEU A 70 8.84 -7.36 -13.05
N LEU A 71 10.13 -7.23 -12.73
CA LEU A 71 10.79 -8.09 -11.76
C LEU A 71 10.29 -7.83 -10.34
N ASP A 72 10.23 -6.57 -9.92
CA ASP A 72 9.73 -6.17 -8.59
C ASP A 72 8.23 -6.49 -8.46
N GLY A 73 7.45 -6.21 -9.50
CA GLY A 73 6.03 -6.56 -9.58
C GLY A 73 5.79 -8.07 -9.58
N GLY A 74 6.60 -8.83 -10.32
CA GLY A 74 6.53 -10.28 -10.38
C GLY A 74 6.85 -10.91 -9.03
N ARG A 75 7.87 -10.41 -8.33
CA ARG A 75 8.22 -10.86 -6.97
C ARG A 75 7.11 -10.58 -5.98
N ALA A 76 6.60 -9.35 -5.94
CA ALA A 76 5.51 -8.97 -5.05
C ALA A 76 4.24 -9.79 -5.33
N THR A 77 3.91 -10.00 -6.62
CA THR A 77 2.76 -10.82 -7.02
C THR A 77 2.94 -12.28 -6.62
N LEU A 78 4.12 -12.87 -6.86
CA LEU A 78 4.41 -14.26 -6.49
C LEU A 78 4.35 -14.49 -4.98
N ALA A 79 4.72 -13.49 -4.19
CA ALA A 79 4.62 -13.54 -2.72
C ALA A 79 3.19 -13.28 -2.20
N ALA A 80 2.39 -12.47 -2.90
CA ALA A 80 1.03 -12.11 -2.50
C ALA A 80 -0.01 -13.17 -2.91
N VAL A 81 0.08 -13.72 -4.12
CA VAL A 81 -0.91 -14.69 -4.67
C VAL A 81 -1.20 -15.86 -3.72
N PRO A 82 -0.20 -16.51 -3.08
CA PRO A 82 -0.45 -17.61 -2.15
C PRO A 82 -1.35 -17.24 -0.97
N LEU A 83 -1.37 -15.96 -0.57
CA LEU A 83 -2.19 -15.49 0.56
C LEU A 83 -3.69 -15.52 0.27
N HIS A 84 -4.07 -15.40 -1.00
CA HIS A 84 -5.48 -15.40 -1.44
C HIS A 84 -6.00 -16.82 -1.74
N LEU A 85 -5.12 -17.83 -1.82
CA LEU A 85 -5.53 -19.22 -2.09
C LEU A 85 -6.55 -19.77 -1.08
N PRO A 86 -6.42 -19.56 0.25
CA PRO A 86 -7.40 -20.05 1.20
C PRO A 86 -8.81 -19.48 0.96
N GLY A 87 -8.91 -18.17 0.68
CA GLY A 87 -10.18 -17.51 0.36
C GLY A 87 -10.81 -18.10 -0.89
N LEU A 88 -10.02 -18.29 -1.96
CA LEU A 88 -10.47 -18.89 -3.20
C LEU A 88 -10.95 -20.34 -3.03
N VAL A 89 -10.25 -21.13 -2.23
CA VAL A 89 -10.63 -22.52 -1.91
C VAL A 89 -11.98 -22.54 -1.19
N VAL A 90 -12.14 -21.74 -0.13
CA VAL A 90 -13.40 -21.65 0.62
C VAL A 90 -14.54 -21.16 -0.27
N LEU A 91 -14.30 -20.15 -1.11
CA LEU A 91 -15.30 -19.65 -2.06
C LEU A 91 -15.74 -20.74 -3.04
N ARG A 92 -14.80 -21.53 -3.58
CA ARG A 92 -15.11 -22.65 -4.46
C ARG A 92 -15.99 -23.71 -3.79
N PHE A 93 -15.72 -24.00 -2.52
CA PHE A 93 -16.53 -24.93 -1.72
C PHE A 93 -17.92 -24.35 -1.41
N ALA A 94 -18.00 -23.08 -0.99
CA ALA A 94 -19.24 -22.41 -0.62
C ALA A 94 -20.20 -22.21 -1.80
N VAL A 95 -19.68 -21.86 -2.98
CA VAL A 95 -20.47 -21.63 -4.20
C VAL A 95 -20.79 -22.95 -4.94
N GLY A 96 -20.32 -24.09 -4.43
CA GLY A 96 -20.72 -25.40 -4.93
C GLY A 96 -20.21 -25.70 -6.35
N PHE A 97 -18.97 -25.34 -6.66
CA PHE A 97 -18.36 -25.63 -7.96
C PHE A 97 -18.09 -27.13 -8.21
N ASP A 98 -18.56 -28.01 -7.32
CA ASP A 98 -18.41 -29.45 -7.42
C ASP A 98 -19.77 -30.18 -7.44
N ARG A 99 -20.30 -30.39 -8.65
CA ARG A 99 -21.23 -31.49 -8.95
C ARG A 99 -20.51 -32.72 -9.51
N ALA A 100 -19.19 -32.71 -9.63
CA ALA A 100 -18.45 -33.80 -10.22
C ALA A 100 -16.98 -33.77 -9.79
N ARG A 101 -16.69 -34.53 -8.73
CA ARG A 101 -15.36 -35.00 -8.35
C ARG A 101 -14.48 -33.92 -7.73
N LEU A 102 -14.45 -33.89 -6.41
CA LEU A 102 -13.25 -33.99 -5.58
C LEU A 102 -13.70 -34.31 -4.15
N THR A 103 -13.41 -35.53 -3.71
CA THR A 103 -13.44 -35.96 -2.31
C THR A 103 -12.75 -34.93 -1.41
N ALA A 104 -13.53 -34.12 -0.71
CA ALA A 104 -13.04 -33.17 0.28
C ALA A 104 -12.59 -33.92 1.55
N PRO A 105 -11.44 -33.57 2.15
CA PRO A 105 -11.07 -34.05 3.47
C PRO A 105 -12.04 -33.51 4.52
N TYR A 106 -12.28 -34.36 5.53
CA TYR A 106 -13.27 -34.35 6.62
C TYR A 106 -13.47 -33.06 7.45
N LEU A 107 -12.88 -31.92 7.09
CA LEU A 107 -13.01 -30.66 7.84
C LEU A 107 -14.33 -29.91 7.61
N PHE A 108 -15.06 -30.22 6.54
CA PHE A 108 -16.31 -29.52 6.17
C PHE A 108 -17.55 -30.43 6.12
N SER A 109 -17.41 -31.71 6.48
CA SER A 109 -18.54 -32.66 6.43
C SER A 109 -19.64 -32.37 7.46
N ASP A 110 -19.30 -31.74 8.59
CA ASP A 110 -20.28 -31.43 9.64
C ASP A 110 -21.04 -30.12 9.40
N LEU A 111 -20.48 -29.19 8.61
CA LEU A 111 -21.16 -27.96 8.20
C LEU A 111 -22.30 -28.22 7.21
N ARG A 112 -22.33 -29.39 6.56
CA ARG A 112 -23.34 -29.75 5.54
C ARG A 112 -24.62 -30.37 6.12
N ARG A 113 -24.71 -30.51 7.45
CA ARG A 113 -25.88 -31.09 8.16
C ARG A 113 -26.81 -30.04 8.81
N GLY A 114 -26.55 -28.75 8.61
CA GLY A 114 -27.32 -27.65 9.21
C GLY A 114 -28.72 -27.46 8.60
N VAL A 115 -29.70 -27.20 9.47
CA VAL A 115 -31.15 -27.16 9.22
C VAL A 115 -31.63 -25.99 8.32
N LEU A 116 -30.74 -25.17 7.76
CA LEU A 116 -31.10 -24.02 6.90
C LEU A 116 -30.04 -23.81 5.80
N PRO A 117 -30.30 -24.19 4.53
CA PRO A 117 -29.32 -24.11 3.44
C PRO A 117 -28.81 -22.69 3.12
N GLY A 118 -29.48 -21.64 3.62
CA GLY A 118 -29.03 -20.25 3.48
C GLY A 118 -28.00 -19.79 4.53
N LEU A 119 -27.98 -20.41 5.73
CA LEU A 119 -27.07 -20.01 6.80
C LEU A 119 -25.64 -20.45 6.51
N ASP A 120 -25.47 -21.67 5.97
CA ASP A 120 -24.14 -22.21 5.64
C ASP A 120 -23.47 -21.42 4.52
N LEU A 121 -24.24 -20.98 3.52
CA LEU A 121 -23.76 -20.09 2.46
C LEU A 121 -23.34 -18.73 3.02
N PHE A 122 -24.14 -18.15 3.93
CA PHE A 122 -23.83 -16.88 4.56
C PHE A 122 -22.54 -16.96 5.39
N VAL A 123 -22.37 -18.00 6.21
CA VAL A 123 -21.16 -18.23 7.01
C VAL A 123 -19.95 -18.47 6.11
N GLY A 124 -20.10 -19.26 5.04
CA GLY A 124 -19.04 -19.49 4.06
C GLY A 124 -18.60 -18.18 3.38
N LEU A 125 -19.55 -17.35 2.95
CA LEU A 125 -19.26 -16.06 2.35
C LEU A 125 -18.57 -15.11 3.33
N LEU A 126 -19.04 -15.07 4.58
CA LEU A 126 -18.42 -14.25 5.63
C LEU A 126 -16.98 -14.70 5.90
N ALA A 127 -16.71 -16.01 5.90
CA ALA A 127 -15.37 -16.55 6.02
C ALA A 127 -14.48 -16.16 4.84
N VAL A 128 -14.99 -16.20 3.61
CA VAL A 128 -14.25 -15.72 2.41
C VAL A 128 -13.91 -14.24 2.57
N VAL A 129 -14.88 -13.42 2.95
CA VAL A 129 -14.67 -11.97 3.16
C VAL A 129 -13.58 -11.75 4.21
N ALA A 130 -13.62 -12.46 5.34
CA ALA A 130 -12.60 -12.35 6.38
C ALA A 130 -11.21 -12.78 5.89
N LEU A 131 -11.12 -13.87 5.12
CA LEU A 131 -9.88 -14.36 4.53
C LEU A 131 -9.31 -13.37 3.50
N GLU A 132 -10.15 -12.78 2.66
CA GLU A 132 -9.72 -11.78 1.66
C GLU A 132 -9.27 -10.48 2.32
N ILE A 133 -9.93 -10.05 3.40
CA ILE A 133 -9.46 -8.90 4.19
C ILE A 133 -8.08 -9.19 4.79
N ALA A 134 -7.90 -10.36 5.40
CA ALA A 134 -6.61 -10.77 5.96
C ALA A 134 -5.53 -10.89 4.88
N ALA A 135 -5.85 -11.53 3.76
CA ALA A 135 -4.94 -11.67 2.62
C ALA A 135 -4.55 -10.30 2.05
N GLY A 136 -5.51 -9.38 1.88
CA GLY A 136 -5.26 -8.01 1.43
C GLY A 136 -4.32 -7.25 2.37
N TYR A 137 -4.52 -7.38 3.68
CA TYR A 137 -3.63 -6.79 4.69
C TYR A 137 -2.20 -7.36 4.61
N LEU A 138 -2.07 -8.69 4.51
CA LEU A 138 -0.76 -9.33 4.35
C LEU A 138 -0.11 -8.98 3.00
N SER A 139 -0.88 -8.81 1.94
CA SER A 139 -0.39 -8.38 0.62
C SER A 139 0.23 -6.98 0.68
N LEU A 140 -0.35 -6.05 1.45
CA LEU A 140 0.28 -4.74 1.72
C LEU A 140 1.60 -4.89 2.48
N ALA A 141 1.66 -5.78 3.49
CA ALA A 141 2.88 -6.02 4.24
C ALA A 141 3.97 -6.65 3.36
N VAL A 142 3.60 -7.57 2.48
CA VAL A 142 4.48 -8.16 1.45
C VAL A 142 5.00 -7.08 0.51
N LEU A 143 4.14 -6.18 0.05
CA LEU A 143 4.54 -5.08 -0.84
C LEU A 143 5.64 -4.22 -0.20
N VAL A 144 5.48 -3.84 1.08
CA VAL A 144 6.49 -3.08 1.83
C VAL A 144 7.76 -3.90 2.07
N ALA A 145 7.63 -5.19 2.42
CA ALA A 145 8.77 -6.06 2.64
C ALA A 145 9.61 -6.24 1.36
N VAL A 146 8.96 -6.39 0.20
CA VAL A 146 9.61 -6.45 -1.11
C VAL A 146 10.23 -5.11 -1.48
N ALA A 147 9.55 -3.99 -1.19
CA ALA A 147 10.12 -2.66 -1.40
C ALA A 147 11.42 -2.46 -0.61
N ARG A 148 11.47 -2.92 0.65
CA ARG A 148 12.65 -2.82 1.53
C ARG A 148 13.78 -3.79 1.18
N ARG A 149 13.46 -5.05 0.83
CA ARG A 149 14.48 -6.11 0.61
C ARG A 149 14.91 -6.27 -0.85
N GLY A 150 14.03 -5.98 -1.81
CA GLY A 150 14.25 -6.28 -3.23
C GLY A 150 14.47 -7.77 -3.55
N SER A 151 14.13 -8.70 -2.66
CA SER A 151 14.37 -10.14 -2.86
C SER A 151 13.36 -11.04 -2.14
N LEU A 152 13.11 -12.23 -2.69
CA LEU A 152 12.20 -13.25 -2.14
C LEU A 152 12.89 -14.25 -1.18
N GLY A 153 14.02 -13.86 -0.58
CA GLY A 153 14.81 -14.76 0.26
C GLY A 153 14.09 -15.23 1.53
N PRO A 154 14.69 -16.17 2.29
CA PRO A 154 14.07 -16.79 3.48
C PRO A 154 13.66 -15.79 4.57
N GLY A 155 14.28 -14.61 4.61
CA GLY A 155 13.89 -13.56 5.54
C GLY A 155 12.66 -12.74 5.15
N LEU A 156 12.09 -12.92 3.94
CA LEU A 156 10.89 -12.19 3.50
C LEU A 156 9.72 -12.47 4.44
N VAL A 157 9.45 -13.75 4.73
CA VAL A 157 8.33 -14.15 5.59
C VAL A 157 8.48 -13.58 7.00
N ALA A 158 9.69 -13.60 7.55
CA ALA A 158 9.99 -13.02 8.85
C ALA A 158 9.73 -11.50 8.87
N THR A 159 10.26 -10.79 7.87
CA THR A 159 10.05 -9.33 7.73
C THR A 159 8.58 -8.98 7.50
N THR A 160 7.85 -9.73 6.67
CA THR A 160 6.41 -9.54 6.46
C THR A 160 5.63 -9.73 7.76
N SER A 161 5.93 -10.78 8.53
CA SER A 161 5.27 -11.07 9.81
C SER A 161 5.54 -9.98 10.85
N GLU A 162 6.78 -9.48 10.91
CA GLU A 162 7.18 -8.38 11.78
C GLU A 162 6.41 -7.10 11.44
N ILE A 163 6.37 -6.72 10.15
CA ILE A 163 5.62 -5.54 9.67
C ILE A 163 4.12 -5.71 9.94
N ALA A 164 3.55 -6.88 9.66
CA ALA A 164 2.12 -7.13 9.83
C ALA A 164 1.67 -7.05 11.29
N ARG A 165 2.57 -7.36 12.24
CA ARG A 165 2.31 -7.31 13.69
C ARG A 165 2.52 -5.93 14.31
N ASP A 166 3.11 -4.99 13.57
CA ASP A 166 3.31 -3.63 14.04
C ASP A 166 1.99 -2.85 14.06
N GLY A 167 1.64 -2.27 15.21
CA GLY A 167 0.46 -1.44 15.37
C GLY A 167 0.49 -0.14 14.55
N ALA A 168 1.69 0.38 14.24
CA ALA A 168 1.85 1.54 13.36
C ALA A 168 1.51 1.19 11.91
N PHE A 169 1.83 -0.04 11.50
CA PHE A 169 1.45 -0.57 10.19
C PHE A 169 -0.07 -0.73 10.07
N ALA A 170 -0.76 -1.21 11.11
CA ALA A 170 -2.23 -1.31 11.11
C ALA A 170 -2.93 0.04 10.89
N ARG A 171 -2.43 1.12 11.51
CA ARG A 171 -2.98 2.49 11.30
C ARG A 171 -2.64 3.05 9.93
N THR A 172 -1.46 2.76 9.41
CA THR A 172 -1.02 3.28 8.11
C THR A 172 -1.71 2.56 6.96
N SER A 173 -1.83 1.24 7.06
CA SER A 173 -2.55 0.40 6.10
C SER A 173 -4.04 0.73 6.07
N SER A 174 -4.69 1.02 7.21
CA SER A 174 -6.10 1.43 7.20
C SER A 174 -6.32 2.74 6.44
N LEU A 175 -5.39 3.71 6.53
CA LEU A 175 -5.45 4.92 5.73
C LEU A 175 -5.22 4.64 4.25
N ALA A 176 -4.23 3.80 3.90
CA ALA A 176 -3.98 3.40 2.52
C ALA A 176 -5.20 2.68 1.91
N VAL A 177 -5.84 1.80 2.68
CA VAL A 177 -7.09 1.14 2.30
C VAL A 177 -8.19 2.16 2.11
N ALA A 178 -8.38 3.11 3.05
CA ALA A 178 -9.39 4.14 2.94
C ALA A 178 -9.20 5.00 1.66
N VAL A 179 -7.97 5.41 1.36
CA VAL A 179 -7.64 6.15 0.12
C VAL A 179 -7.95 5.31 -1.12
N GLY A 180 -7.56 4.03 -1.11
CA GLY A 180 -7.86 3.09 -2.19
C GLY A 180 -9.36 2.92 -2.39
N THR A 181 -10.12 2.73 -1.31
CA THR A 181 -11.58 2.58 -1.35
C THR A 181 -12.25 3.83 -1.91
N VAL A 182 -11.86 5.02 -1.43
CA VAL A 182 -12.38 6.30 -1.95
C VAL A 182 -12.07 6.42 -3.44
N GLY A 183 -10.84 6.14 -3.86
CA GLY A 183 -10.46 6.13 -5.28
C GLY A 183 -11.29 5.17 -6.12
N HIS A 184 -11.55 3.96 -5.62
CA HIS A 184 -12.36 2.96 -6.31
C HIS A 184 -13.82 3.39 -6.44
N VAL A 185 -14.40 4.00 -5.39
CA VAL A 185 -15.76 4.55 -5.41
C VAL A 185 -15.86 5.69 -6.41
N LEU A 186 -14.92 6.65 -6.39
CA LEU A 186 -14.89 7.72 -7.39
C LEU A 186 -14.71 7.16 -8.80
N GLY A 187 -13.84 6.16 -8.98
CA GLY A 187 -13.65 5.46 -10.24
C GLY A 187 -14.96 4.84 -10.74
N GLY A 188 -15.71 4.16 -9.87
CA GLY A 188 -17.01 3.59 -10.21
C GLY A 188 -18.05 4.63 -10.59
N VAL A 189 -18.10 5.77 -9.88
CA VAL A 189 -18.99 6.90 -10.22
C VAL A 189 -18.62 7.48 -11.59
N VAL A 190 -17.33 7.67 -11.86
CA VAL A 190 -16.85 8.18 -13.15
C VAL A 190 -17.12 7.19 -14.28
N ALA A 191 -17.00 5.88 -14.01
CA ALA A 191 -17.29 4.82 -14.97
C ALA A 191 -18.76 4.80 -15.45
N ALA A 192 -19.68 5.42 -14.70
CA ALA A 192 -21.07 5.57 -15.13
C ALA A 192 -21.25 6.50 -16.34
N VAL A 193 -20.24 7.30 -16.70
CA VAL A 193 -20.26 8.14 -17.89
C VAL A 193 -19.91 7.30 -19.14
N PRO A 194 -20.82 7.19 -20.13
CA PRO A 194 -20.54 6.46 -21.36
C PRO A 194 -19.31 7.03 -22.10
N ILE A 195 -18.49 6.15 -22.67
CA ILE A 195 -17.31 6.46 -23.53
C ILE A 195 -16.11 7.05 -22.76
N LEU A 196 -16.32 8.00 -21.86
CA LEU A 196 -15.24 8.67 -21.10
C LEU A 196 -15.01 8.07 -19.70
N GLY A 197 -15.98 7.33 -19.17
CA GLY A 197 -15.91 6.80 -17.81
C GLY A 197 -14.84 5.73 -17.62
N GLY A 198 -14.62 4.86 -18.60
CA GLY A 198 -13.58 3.82 -18.53
C GLY A 198 -12.17 4.41 -18.33
N PRO A 199 -11.67 5.24 -19.27
CA PRO A 199 -10.35 5.85 -19.15
C PRO A 199 -10.17 6.70 -17.89
N ALA A 200 -11.18 7.51 -17.54
CA ALA A 200 -11.10 8.37 -16.37
C ALA A 200 -11.14 7.58 -15.05
N SER A 201 -11.93 6.49 -14.97
CA SER A 201 -11.92 5.59 -13.82
C SER A 201 -10.59 4.87 -13.62
N ALA A 202 -9.93 4.51 -14.72
CA ALA A 202 -8.61 3.89 -14.70
C ALA A 202 -7.55 4.87 -14.18
N ALA A 203 -7.61 6.14 -14.60
CA ALA A 203 -6.73 7.19 -14.08
C ALA A 203 -6.92 7.44 -12.58
N VAL A 204 -8.16 7.54 -12.12
CA VAL A 204 -8.46 7.71 -10.68
C VAL A 204 -7.99 6.49 -9.88
N SER A 205 -8.20 5.29 -10.39
CA SER A 205 -7.77 4.05 -9.73
C SER A 205 -6.25 3.95 -9.65
N PHE A 206 -5.54 4.28 -10.75
CA PHE A 206 -4.09 4.36 -10.77
C PHE A 206 -3.56 5.35 -9.74
N LEU A 207 -4.10 6.57 -9.72
CA LEU A 207 -3.70 7.60 -8.76
C LEU A 207 -3.96 7.17 -7.32
N ALA A 208 -5.07 6.49 -7.04
CA ALA A 208 -5.37 5.96 -5.72
C ALA A 208 -4.34 4.92 -5.26
N VAL A 209 -3.92 4.03 -6.17
CA VAL A 209 -2.85 3.04 -5.90
C VAL A 209 -1.52 3.76 -5.66
N ALA A 210 -1.15 4.71 -6.53
CA ALA A 210 0.11 5.45 -6.41
C ALA A 210 0.18 6.24 -5.09
N VAL A 211 -0.87 6.99 -4.76
CA VAL A 211 -0.95 7.76 -3.51
C VAL A 211 -0.98 6.84 -2.29
N GLY A 212 -1.76 5.76 -2.32
CA GLY A 212 -1.79 4.78 -1.24
C GLY A 212 -0.42 4.16 -0.97
N ALA A 213 0.30 3.80 -2.04
CA ALA A 213 1.67 3.29 -1.97
C ALA A 213 2.64 4.34 -1.40
N SER A 214 2.57 5.60 -1.84
CA SER A 214 3.42 6.67 -1.31
C SER A 214 3.13 6.98 0.16
N VAL A 215 1.85 6.99 0.58
CA VAL A 215 1.47 7.16 2.00
C VAL A 215 2.04 6.02 2.85
N LEU A 216 1.99 4.79 2.33
CA LEU A 216 2.53 3.62 3.01
C LEU A 216 4.06 3.71 3.17
N GLY A 217 4.78 4.14 2.12
CA GLY A 217 6.22 4.34 2.17
C GLY A 217 6.66 5.44 3.14
N GLY A 218 6.11 6.65 2.99
CA GLY A 218 6.56 7.81 3.78
C GLY A 218 6.23 7.72 5.28
N ARG A 219 5.15 7.04 5.66
CA ARG A 219 4.77 6.83 7.08
C ARG A 219 5.58 5.72 7.76
N LEU A 220 6.22 4.85 6.98
CA LEU A 220 7.05 3.73 7.45
C LEU A 220 8.56 4.03 7.31
N SER A 221 8.94 5.26 6.97
CA SER A 221 10.33 5.72 6.96
C SER A 221 10.86 5.83 8.40
N PRO A 222 12.11 5.39 8.66
CA PRO A 222 12.74 5.47 10.00
C PRO A 222 12.72 6.86 10.65
N ARG A 223 12.62 7.95 9.86
CA ARG A 223 12.56 9.33 10.37
C ARG A 223 11.18 9.77 10.88
N GLY A 224 10.10 9.08 10.50
CA GLY A 224 8.75 9.36 11.00
C GLY A 224 8.54 8.94 12.46
N ASP A 225 9.42 8.10 13.00
CA ASP A 225 9.42 7.71 14.42
C ASP A 225 10.16 8.70 15.32
N ASP A 226 11.16 9.44 14.80
CA ASP A 226 11.82 10.51 15.56
C ASP A 226 10.88 11.70 15.77
N ASP A 227 10.15 12.11 14.73
CA ASP A 227 9.20 13.23 14.80
C ASP A 227 7.98 12.92 15.69
N ARG A 228 7.65 11.63 15.90
CA ARG A 228 6.61 11.19 16.84
C ARG A 228 7.10 11.12 18.29
N ARG A 229 8.39 10.88 18.54
CA ARG A 229 8.94 10.88 19.90
C ARG A 229 9.06 12.28 20.47
N ASP A 230 9.31 13.29 19.63
CA ASP A 230 9.41 14.69 20.08
C ASP A 230 8.05 15.33 20.40
N GLY A 231 6.95 14.79 19.88
CA GLY A 231 5.59 15.28 20.16
C GLY A 231 5.04 14.93 21.55
N ASP A 232 5.65 13.98 22.27
CA ASP A 232 5.20 13.50 23.59
C ASP A 232 6.02 14.06 24.76
N VAL A 233 7.07 14.86 24.50
CA VAL A 233 7.76 15.64 25.54
C VAL A 233 6.97 16.92 25.80
N ARG A 234 5.81 16.75 26.46
CA ARG A 234 5.14 17.87 27.14
C ARG A 234 6.16 18.52 28.08
N SER A 235 6.48 19.77 27.78
CA SER A 235 7.27 20.64 28.62
C SER A 235 6.71 20.63 30.05
N PRO A 236 7.47 20.21 31.06
CA PRO A 236 7.13 20.58 32.43
C PRO A 236 7.30 22.09 32.49
N THR A 237 6.18 22.78 32.60
CA THR A 237 6.08 24.13 33.12
C THR A 237 6.86 24.22 34.43
N ALA A 238 8.08 24.76 34.35
CA ALA A 238 8.80 25.28 35.51
C ALA A 238 9.09 26.76 35.27
N SER A 239 8.00 27.53 35.18
CA SER A 239 7.99 28.91 35.63
C SER A 239 8.14 28.91 37.15
N SER A 240 9.37 28.89 37.66
CA SER A 240 9.72 29.26 39.03
C SER A 240 11.23 29.17 39.26
N ALA A 241 11.96 30.22 38.89
CA ALA A 241 13.11 30.75 39.64
C ALA A 241 13.73 31.94 38.87
N SER A 242 12.92 32.98 38.66
CA SER A 242 13.43 34.34 38.57
C SER A 242 13.64 34.82 40.01
N SER A 243 14.90 34.86 40.46
CA SER A 243 15.42 35.88 41.38
C SER A 243 16.84 35.52 41.83
N ALA A 244 17.80 36.36 41.43
CA ALA A 244 19.03 36.77 42.13
C ALA A 244 20.34 36.61 41.32
N SER A 245 20.62 37.64 40.52
CA SER A 245 21.97 38.23 40.33
C SER A 245 22.00 39.52 41.18
N PRO A 246 23.13 40.13 41.63
CA PRO A 246 24.57 39.98 41.27
C PRO A 246 25.48 39.78 42.53
N ALA A 247 26.80 39.55 42.48
CA ALA A 247 27.89 40.46 42.07
C ALA A 247 29.29 39.79 42.27
N PRO A 248 30.40 40.41 41.79
CA PRO A 248 31.71 39.78 41.60
C PRO A 248 32.65 40.00 42.79
N ASN A 249 33.61 39.08 43.03
CA ASN A 249 34.73 39.34 43.93
C ASN A 249 36.08 39.10 43.22
N ARG A 250 36.80 40.20 43.00
CA ARG A 250 38.21 40.29 42.62
C ARG A 250 39.06 40.45 43.90
N GLY A 251 40.23 39.81 43.96
CA GLY A 251 41.30 40.12 44.92
C GLY A 251 41.89 38.84 45.53
N VAL A 252 43.07 38.33 45.15
CA VAL A 252 44.46 38.82 45.37
C VAL A 252 44.92 38.67 46.83
N ARG A 253 46.09 38.01 47.01
CA ARG A 253 46.99 37.87 48.19
C ARG A 253 46.69 36.66 49.10
N ASP A 254 47.62 35.79 49.48
CA ASP A 254 49.10 35.70 49.37
C ASP A 254 49.52 34.23 49.15
#